data_AF-A0A6S7FTA4-F1
#
_entry.id   AF-A0A6S7FTA4-F1
#
_cell.length_a   1.000
_cell.length_b   1.000
_cell.length_c   1.000
_cell.angle_alpha   90.00
_cell.angle_beta   90.00
_cell.angle_gamma   90.00
#
_symmetry.space_group_name_H-M   'P 1'
#
loop_
_entity.id
_entity.type
_entity.pdbx_description
1 polymer ?
#
loop_
_entity_poly.entity_id
_entity_poly.type
_entity_poly.pdbx_seq_one_letter_code
_entity_poly.pdbx_strand_id
1 'polypeptide(L)'
;MSILLQALKEWRVVGTYEEKQDEDTNVSSTGIAEIQVDNLECKARPLEFNPDQHQILISEFKYLYTALTRARVNVWLFDENEEARAPMFEYFQKRGVVDVKHVEDGMASVEAMFAQKSGKEEWKKQGISFYGKGKWDLALQCFGMADEEMWMKKCRAHEQAAKAAKLTGEHRKVKLEFMKAAHLFLQCDMKDEVEKCLYHAREPNLLAKLRENLRM
;
A
#
# COMPACT_ATOMS: atom_id res chain seq x y z
N MET A 1 3.01 -0.47 -6.28
CA MET A 1 4.00 -0.36 -7.36
C MET A 1 3.90 -1.68 -8.12
N SER A 2 3.06 -1.70 -9.15
CA SER A 2 2.78 -2.92 -9.91
C SER A 2 3.88 -3.05 -10.96
N ILE A 3 4.70 -4.09 -10.81
CA ILE A 3 5.72 -4.43 -11.81
C ILE A 3 5.03 -5.42 -12.74
N LEU A 4 4.62 -4.97 -13.93
CA LEU A 4 4.26 -5.85 -15.04
C LEU A 4 5.55 -6.33 -15.68
N LEU A 5 5.97 -7.55 -15.34
CA LEU A 5 7.03 -8.26 -16.04
C LEU A 5 6.36 -9.22 -17.02
N GLN A 6 6.48 -8.93 -18.32
CA GLN A 6 6.12 -9.88 -19.37
C GLN A 6 7.17 -10.99 -19.38
N ALA A 7 6.88 -12.09 -18.67
CA ALA A 7 7.76 -13.25 -18.57
C ALA A 7 7.59 -14.13 -19.83
N LEU A 8 8.39 -13.87 -20.86
CA LEU A 8 8.53 -14.77 -22.03
C LEU A 8 9.41 -15.99 -21.73
N LYS A 9 9.66 -16.34 -20.46
CA LYS A 9 10.60 -17.39 -20.05
C LYS A 9 9.90 -18.43 -19.19
N GLU A 10 10.10 -19.69 -19.56
CA GLU A 10 9.51 -20.86 -18.91
C GLU A 10 10.00 -21.04 -17.46
N TRP A 11 9.11 -21.44 -16.54
CA TRP A 11 9.48 -21.76 -15.17
C TRP A 11 10.14 -23.13 -15.09
N ARG A 12 11.24 -23.21 -14.33
CA ARG A 12 12.03 -24.44 -14.16
C ARG A 12 11.99 -24.91 -12.72
N VAL A 13 11.77 -26.21 -12.53
CA VAL A 13 11.87 -26.88 -11.22
C VAL A 13 13.06 -27.82 -11.27
N VAL A 14 14.06 -27.59 -10.41
CA VAL A 14 15.23 -28.47 -10.29
C VAL A 14 14.93 -29.47 -9.18
N GLY A 15 14.63 -30.72 -9.57
CA GLY A 15 14.23 -31.80 -8.66
C GLY A 15 15.37 -32.69 -8.15
N THR A 16 16.60 -32.52 -8.65
CA THR A 16 17.72 -33.39 -8.31
C THR A 16 18.76 -32.62 -7.50
N TYR A 17 18.50 -32.48 -6.19
CA TYR A 17 19.57 -32.25 -5.23
C TYR A 17 19.68 -33.53 -4.39
N GLU A 18 20.54 -34.45 -4.83
CA GLU A 18 21.02 -35.53 -3.98
C GLU A 18 22.23 -34.99 -3.21
N GLU A 19 22.01 -34.62 -1.95
CA GLU A 19 23.10 -34.35 -1.03
C GLU A 19 23.77 -35.69 -0.74
N LYS A 20 25.03 -35.85 -1.19
CA LYS A 20 25.85 -36.96 -0.72
C LYS A 20 26.00 -36.80 0.78
N GLN A 21 25.42 -37.71 1.55
CA GLN A 21 25.61 -37.79 2.98
C GLN A 21 27.10 -37.95 3.28
N ASP A 22 27.76 -36.88 3.70
CA ASP A 22 28.97 -37.00 4.49
C ASP A 22 28.53 -37.32 5.92
N GLU A 23 28.86 -38.53 6.36
CA GLU A 23 28.83 -38.91 7.77
C GLU A 23 29.75 -37.97 8.53
N ASP A 24 29.19 -36.96 9.21
CA ASP A 24 29.41 -36.72 10.65
C ASP A 24 28.96 -35.32 11.11
N THR A 25 28.43 -35.30 12.35
CA THR A 25 28.24 -34.17 13.28
C THR A 25 26.96 -33.31 13.22
N ASN A 26 26.04 -33.66 14.13
CA ASN A 26 25.17 -32.80 14.93
C ASN A 26 25.42 -31.27 14.82
N VAL A 27 24.48 -30.50 14.23
CA VAL A 27 23.97 -29.23 14.81
C VAL A 27 22.55 -28.95 14.30
N SER A 28 21.59 -28.93 15.21
CA SER A 28 20.26 -28.30 15.08
C SER A 28 20.39 -26.76 15.21
N SER A 29 19.83 -25.97 14.28
CA SER A 29 19.28 -24.60 14.56
C SER A 29 18.76 -23.81 13.34
N THR A 30 18.56 -24.40 12.16
CA THR A 30 17.82 -23.76 11.06
C THR A 30 16.47 -24.46 10.90
N GLY A 31 15.38 -23.71 10.94
CA GLY A 31 14.00 -24.20 10.75
C GLY A 31 13.71 -24.70 9.32
N ILE A 32 14.67 -25.39 8.72
CA ILE A 32 14.56 -26.05 7.42
C ILE A 32 14.18 -27.48 7.75
N ALA A 33 12.89 -27.79 7.60
CA ALA A 33 12.47 -29.18 7.55
C ALA A 33 13.06 -29.78 6.26
N GLU A 34 13.92 -30.79 6.40
CA GLU A 34 14.23 -31.72 5.31
C GLU A 34 12.94 -32.47 4.98
N ILE A 35 12.37 -32.17 3.81
CA ILE A 35 11.13 -32.79 3.35
C ILE A 35 11.51 -33.79 2.26
N GLN A 36 11.28 -35.08 2.55
CA GLN A 36 11.53 -36.20 1.64
C GLN A 36 10.80 -35.99 0.31
N VAL A 37 11.55 -36.00 -0.79
CA VAL A 37 11.08 -35.73 -2.17
C VAL A 37 10.75 -37.05 -2.89
N ASP A 38 10.46 -38.12 -2.16
CA ASP A 38 10.55 -39.47 -2.71
C ASP A 38 9.36 -39.91 -3.58
N ASN A 39 8.30 -39.10 -3.71
CA ASN A 39 7.08 -39.48 -4.43
C ASN A 39 6.53 -38.40 -5.39
N LEU A 40 7.36 -37.47 -5.85
CA LEU A 40 6.94 -36.55 -6.92
C LEU A 40 7.24 -37.16 -8.30
N GLU A 41 6.26 -37.85 -8.88
CA GLU A 41 6.14 -37.92 -10.35
C GLU A 41 5.80 -36.52 -10.86
N CYS A 42 6.76 -35.60 -10.78
CA CYS A 42 6.78 -34.45 -11.67
C CYS A 42 7.13 -34.99 -13.05
N LYS A 43 6.47 -34.52 -14.10
CA LYS A 43 6.93 -34.72 -15.47
C LYS A 43 8.27 -33.98 -15.62
N ALA A 44 9.32 -34.53 -15.05
CA ALA A 44 10.67 -34.01 -15.14
C ALA A 44 11.06 -34.14 -16.61
N ARG A 45 10.92 -33.04 -17.36
CA ARG A 45 11.48 -32.95 -18.70
C ARG A 45 13.00 -32.97 -18.51
N PRO A 46 13.73 -33.97 -19.04
CA PRO A 46 15.19 -33.92 -19.03
C PRO A 46 15.60 -32.71 -19.87
N LEU A 47 16.22 -31.72 -19.22
CA LEU A 47 16.80 -30.56 -19.90
C LEU A 47 18.31 -30.66 -19.74
N GLU A 48 19.05 -30.43 -20.82
CA GLU A 48 20.50 -30.37 -20.75
C GLU A 48 20.94 -29.20 -19.86
N PHE A 49 21.89 -29.45 -18.97
CA PHE A 49 22.42 -28.43 -18.08
C PHE A 49 23.19 -27.39 -18.88
N ASN A 50 22.65 -26.17 -18.96
CA ASN A 50 23.32 -25.01 -19.55
C ASN A 50 23.80 -24.05 -18.43
N PRO A 51 25.11 -23.86 -18.24
CA PRO A 51 25.65 -23.06 -17.13
C PRO A 51 25.18 -21.60 -17.16
N ASP A 52 25.14 -20.97 -18.34
CA ASP A 52 24.76 -19.56 -18.49
C ASP A 52 23.27 -19.34 -18.16
N GLN A 53 22.41 -20.23 -18.63
CA GLN A 53 20.97 -20.16 -18.34
C GLN A 53 20.66 -20.49 -16.87
N HIS A 54 21.36 -21.46 -16.28
CA HIS A 54 21.15 -21.83 -14.87
C HIS A 54 21.71 -20.79 -13.90
N GLN A 55 22.75 -20.04 -14.28
CA GLN A 55 23.22 -18.91 -13.48
C GLN A 55 22.16 -17.80 -13.37
N ILE A 56 21.44 -17.52 -14.47
CA ILE A 56 20.32 -16.57 -14.46
C ILE A 56 19.21 -17.08 -13.53
N LEU A 57 18.90 -18.37 -13.61
CA LEU A 57 17.88 -19.00 -12.76
C LEU A 57 18.18 -18.85 -11.26
N ILE A 58 19.45 -18.96 -10.84
CA ILE A 58 19.86 -18.72 -9.44
C ILE A 58 19.50 -17.30 -9.00
N SER A 59 19.73 -16.30 -9.87
CA SER A 59 19.37 -14.92 -9.55
C SER A 59 17.85 -14.72 -9.46
N GLU A 60 17.08 -15.38 -10.33
CA GLU A 60 15.61 -15.37 -10.30
C GLU A 60 15.06 -16.04 -9.03
N PHE A 61 15.63 -17.17 -8.61
CA PHE A 61 15.27 -17.81 -7.34
C PHE A 61 15.58 -16.94 -6.14
N LYS A 62 16.67 -16.17 -6.17
CA LYS A 62 16.96 -15.20 -5.11
C LYS A 62 15.92 -14.08 -5.05
N TYR A 63 15.42 -13.62 -6.19
CA TYR A 63 14.30 -12.66 -6.23
C TYR A 63 13.02 -13.28 -5.66
N LEU A 64 12.69 -14.53 -6.03
CA LEU A 64 11.54 -15.25 -5.49
C LEU A 64 11.64 -15.44 -3.97
N TYR A 65 12.79 -15.88 -3.46
CA TYR A 65 13.06 -15.99 -2.03
C TYR A 65 12.86 -14.66 -1.29
N THR A 66 13.36 -13.57 -1.87
CA THR A 66 13.20 -12.24 -1.29
C THR A 66 11.74 -11.81 -1.29
N ALA A 67 10.99 -12.06 -2.37
CA ALA A 67 9.56 -11.77 -2.45
C ALA A 67 8.77 -12.55 -1.39
N LEU A 68 9.04 -13.85 -1.25
CA LEU A 68 8.43 -14.73 -0.25
C LEU A 68 8.73 -14.27 1.18
N THR A 69 9.98 -13.97 1.51
CA THR A 69 10.39 -13.61 2.87
C THR A 69 10.10 -12.16 3.27
N ARG A 70 9.91 -11.26 2.30
CA ARG A 70 9.58 -9.83 2.56
C ARG A 70 8.09 -9.53 2.50
N ALA A 71 7.27 -10.43 1.95
CA ALA A 71 5.83 -10.25 1.96
C ALA A 71 5.31 -10.24 3.40
N ARG A 72 4.43 -9.27 3.70
CA ARG A 72 3.83 -9.11 5.04
C ARG A 72 2.52 -9.85 5.21
N VAL A 73 1.89 -10.26 4.10
CA VAL A 73 0.55 -10.86 4.08
C VAL A 73 0.56 -12.07 3.15
N ASN A 74 0.24 -11.89 1.85
CA ASN A 74 0.15 -12.97 0.87
C ASN A 74 1.08 -12.69 -0.32
N VAL A 75 1.66 -13.75 -0.88
CA VAL A 75 2.38 -13.71 -2.16
C VAL A 75 1.51 -14.34 -3.22
N TRP A 76 1.26 -13.59 -4.28
CA TRP A 76 0.49 -14.02 -5.42
C TRP A 76 1.44 -14.32 -6.57
N LEU A 77 1.43 -15.58 -7.02
CA LEU A 77 2.15 -16.01 -8.22
C LEU A 77 1.15 -16.05 -9.36
N PHE A 78 1.40 -15.27 -10.40
CA PHE A 78 0.57 -15.21 -11.60
C PHE A 78 1.47 -15.32 -12.82
N ASP A 79 1.07 -16.18 -13.75
CA ASP A 79 1.70 -16.31 -15.06
C ASP A 79 0.60 -16.62 -16.08
N GLU A 80 0.65 -15.91 -17.22
CA GLU A 80 -0.32 -16.01 -18.30
C GLU A 80 -0.13 -17.30 -19.12
N ASN A 81 1.10 -17.83 -19.19
CA ASN A 81 1.40 -19.01 -19.98
C ASN A 81 1.23 -20.27 -19.13
N GLU A 82 0.15 -21.01 -19.40
CA GLU A 82 -0.20 -22.21 -18.65
C GLU A 82 0.84 -23.32 -18.77
N GLU A 83 1.43 -23.50 -19.95
CA GLU A 83 2.45 -24.53 -20.19
C GLU A 83 3.76 -24.17 -19.48
N ALA A 84 4.17 -22.90 -19.56
CA ALA A 84 5.38 -22.39 -18.94
C ALA A 84 5.30 -22.44 -17.40
N ARG A 85 4.14 -22.17 -16.82
CA ARG A 85 3.94 -22.14 -15.36
C ARG A 85 3.68 -23.52 -14.75
N ALA A 86 3.18 -24.47 -15.54
CA ALA A 86 2.72 -25.78 -15.07
C ALA A 86 3.73 -26.51 -14.17
N PRO A 87 5.04 -26.61 -14.51
CA PRO A 87 5.99 -27.37 -13.68
C PRO A 87 6.07 -26.86 -12.24
N MET A 88 6.10 -25.53 -12.07
CA MET A 88 6.27 -24.89 -10.78
C MET A 88 4.93 -24.82 -10.01
N PHE A 89 3.82 -24.59 -10.71
CA PHE A 89 2.47 -24.64 -10.11
C PHE A 89 2.13 -26.04 -9.60
N GLU A 90 2.35 -27.09 -10.40
CA GLU A 90 2.13 -28.48 -10.00
C GLU A 90 3.01 -28.87 -8.82
N TYR A 91 4.27 -28.44 -8.81
CA TYR A 91 5.19 -28.67 -7.70
C TYR A 91 4.66 -28.08 -6.39
N PHE A 92 4.26 -26.80 -6.39
CA PHE A 92 3.74 -26.17 -5.18
C PHE A 92 2.39 -26.74 -4.74
N GLN A 93 1.51 -27.09 -5.68
CA GLN A 93 0.24 -27.75 -5.38
C GLN A 93 0.47 -29.12 -4.72
N LYS A 94 1.35 -29.96 -5.28
CA LYS A 94 1.71 -31.26 -4.69
C LYS A 94 2.33 -31.12 -3.30
N ARG A 95 3.08 -30.04 -3.06
CA ARG A 95 3.67 -29.71 -1.76
C ARG A 95 2.64 -29.16 -0.75
N GLY A 96 1.43 -28.83 -1.18
CA GLY A 96 0.38 -28.28 -0.31
C GLY A 96 0.70 -26.90 0.28
N VAL A 97 1.60 -26.14 -0.36
CA VAL A 97 2.07 -24.83 0.14
C VAL A 97 1.38 -23.64 -0.53
N VAL A 98 0.46 -23.90 -1.45
CA VAL A 98 -0.29 -22.87 -2.19
C VAL A 98 -1.79 -23.15 -2.18
N ASP A 99 -2.56 -22.08 -2.25
CA ASP A 99 -4.02 -22.11 -2.43
C ASP A 99 -4.32 -21.65 -3.86
N VAL A 100 -4.95 -22.51 -4.66
CA VAL A 100 -5.23 -22.23 -6.07
C VAL A 100 -6.51 -21.40 -6.17
N LYS A 101 -6.39 -20.18 -6.71
CA LYS A 101 -7.53 -19.32 -7.00
C LYS A 101 -7.83 -19.31 -8.48
N HIS A 102 -9.05 -19.72 -8.85
CA HIS A 102 -9.57 -19.57 -10.21
C HIS A 102 -10.17 -18.17 -10.35
N VAL A 103 -9.69 -17.41 -11.33
CA VAL A 103 -10.25 -16.10 -11.68
C VAL A 103 -11.41 -16.31 -12.66
N GLU A 104 -12.48 -16.96 -12.20
CA GLU A 104 -13.73 -17.05 -12.98
C GLU A 104 -14.66 -15.86 -12.70
N ASP A 105 -14.51 -15.21 -11.55
CA ASP A 105 -15.25 -14.00 -11.21
C ASP A 105 -14.45 -12.77 -11.63
N GLY A 106 -15.06 -11.91 -12.44
CA GLY A 106 -14.42 -10.81 -13.18
C GLY A 106 -13.49 -9.90 -12.37
N MET A 107 -12.81 -8.98 -13.07
CA MET A 107 -11.74 -8.09 -12.60
C MET A 107 -11.91 -7.48 -11.18
N ALA A 108 -13.14 -7.28 -10.71
CA ALA A 108 -13.46 -6.84 -9.34
C ALA A 108 -13.07 -7.84 -8.23
N SER A 109 -13.11 -9.16 -8.50
CA SER A 109 -12.72 -10.23 -7.57
C SER A 109 -11.20 -10.23 -7.34
N VAL A 110 -10.44 -10.05 -8.42
CA VAL A 110 -8.98 -9.94 -8.44
C VAL A 110 -8.53 -8.79 -7.53
N GLU A 111 -9.04 -7.56 -7.70
CA GLU A 111 -8.69 -6.41 -6.86
C GLU A 111 -8.98 -6.59 -5.36
N ALA A 112 -10.02 -7.36 -5.01
CA ALA A 112 -10.33 -7.68 -3.62
C ALA A 112 -9.34 -8.68 -2.98
N MET A 113 -8.63 -9.47 -3.79
CA MET A 113 -7.64 -10.46 -3.32
C MET A 113 -6.25 -9.85 -3.06
N PHE A 114 -5.84 -8.84 -3.84
CA PHE A 114 -4.48 -8.27 -3.73
C PHE A 114 -4.29 -7.29 -2.57
N ALA A 115 -5.36 -6.71 -2.05
CA ALA A 115 -5.31 -5.80 -0.92
C ALA A 115 -6.51 -6.05 -0.01
N GLN A 116 -6.24 -6.27 1.29
CA GLN A 116 -7.28 -6.01 2.29
C GLN A 116 -7.71 -4.56 2.09
N LYS A 117 -8.96 -4.37 1.64
CA LYS A 117 -9.51 -3.02 1.48
C LYS A 117 -9.52 -2.40 2.85
N SER A 118 -8.73 -1.34 3.02
CA SER A 118 -8.69 -0.63 4.28
C SER A 118 -10.10 -0.17 4.63
N GLY A 119 -10.53 -0.52 5.84
CA GLY A 119 -11.87 -0.18 6.32
C GLY A 119 -12.04 1.34 6.42
N LYS A 120 -13.28 1.82 6.46
CA LYS A 120 -13.57 3.26 6.67
C LYS A 120 -12.84 3.81 7.92
N GLU A 121 -12.78 3.01 8.99
CA GLU A 121 -12.09 3.38 10.23
C GLU A 121 -10.56 3.50 10.08
N GLU A 122 -9.94 2.64 9.26
CA GLU A 122 -8.50 2.72 8.99
C GLU A 122 -8.17 3.96 8.16
N TRP A 123 -8.99 4.26 7.15
CA TRP A 123 -8.89 5.49 6.37
C TRP A 123 -9.05 6.73 7.25
N LYS A 124 -10.01 6.73 8.17
CA LYS A 124 -10.19 7.81 9.15
C LYS A 124 -8.96 7.98 10.03
N LYS A 125 -8.45 6.89 10.62
CA LYS A 125 -7.24 6.92 11.47
C LYS A 125 -6.02 7.46 10.71
N GLN A 126 -5.85 7.04 9.46
CA GLN A 126 -4.78 7.53 8.60
C GLN A 126 -4.98 9.02 8.23
N GLY A 127 -6.21 9.42 7.96
CA GLY A 127 -6.58 10.82 7.73
C GLY A 127 -6.23 11.72 8.92
N ILE A 128 -6.56 11.29 10.14
CA ILE A 128 -6.21 12.02 11.37
C ILE A 128 -4.68 12.16 11.52
N SER A 129 -3.91 11.11 11.19
CA SER A 129 -2.44 11.14 11.20
C SER A 129 -1.87 12.16 10.20
N PHE A 130 -2.41 12.23 8.98
CA PHE A 130 -1.99 13.23 7.99
C PHE A 130 -2.43 14.65 8.37
N TYR A 131 -3.62 14.78 8.92
CA TYR A 131 -4.15 16.04 9.41
C TYR A 131 -3.26 16.63 10.51
N GLY A 132 -2.88 15.84 11.52
CA GLY A 132 -1.95 16.29 12.56
C GLY A 132 -0.56 16.70 12.05
N LYS A 133 -0.15 16.21 10.87
CA LYS A 133 1.11 16.56 10.20
C LYS A 133 1.00 17.74 9.24
N GLY A 134 -0.17 18.37 9.15
CA GLY A 134 -0.42 19.48 8.23
C GLY A 134 -0.51 19.08 6.75
N LYS A 135 -0.70 17.78 6.44
CA LYS A 135 -0.81 17.28 5.07
C LYS A 135 -2.28 17.20 4.65
N TRP A 136 -2.88 18.36 4.42
CA TRP A 136 -4.33 18.51 4.23
C TRP A 136 -4.86 17.75 3.00
N ASP A 137 -4.13 17.77 1.89
CA ASP A 137 -4.56 17.12 0.63
C ASP A 137 -4.65 15.59 0.79
N LEU A 138 -3.64 14.99 1.44
CA LEU A 138 -3.62 13.55 1.73
C LEU A 138 -4.69 13.17 2.75
N ALA A 139 -4.88 14.01 3.77
CA ALA A 139 -5.94 13.82 4.75
C ALA A 139 -7.32 13.87 4.10
N LEU A 140 -7.56 14.83 3.18
CA LEU A 140 -8.82 14.98 2.45
C LEU A 140 -9.17 13.73 1.65
N GLN A 141 -8.20 13.14 0.94
CA GLN A 141 -8.40 11.88 0.21
C GLN A 141 -8.78 10.73 1.16
N CYS A 142 -8.07 10.60 2.28
CA CYS A 142 -8.37 9.57 3.29
C CYS A 142 -9.78 9.75 3.87
N PHE A 143 -10.19 10.97 4.20
CA PHE A 143 -11.53 11.24 4.73
C PHE A 143 -12.64 11.05 3.68
N GLY A 144 -12.35 11.25 2.39
CA GLY A 144 -13.27 10.88 1.31
C GLY A 144 -13.51 9.38 1.23
N MET A 145 -12.46 8.56 1.39
CA MET A 145 -12.59 7.10 1.44
C MET A 145 -13.29 6.62 2.73
N ALA A 146 -13.16 7.38 3.83
CA ALA A 146 -13.83 7.10 5.10
C ALA A 146 -15.27 7.63 5.18
N ASP A 147 -15.73 8.42 4.19
CA ASP A 147 -17.05 9.09 4.18
C ASP A 147 -17.25 10.08 5.35
N GLU A 148 -16.17 10.77 5.72
CA GLU A 148 -16.11 11.69 6.87
C GLU A 148 -16.24 13.15 6.41
N GLU A 149 -17.46 13.59 6.10
CA GLU A 149 -17.72 14.90 5.49
C GLU A 149 -17.22 16.10 6.33
N MET A 150 -17.40 16.03 7.65
CA MET A 150 -16.95 17.10 8.54
C MET A 150 -15.43 17.23 8.55
N TRP A 151 -14.70 16.12 8.50
CA TRP A 151 -13.25 16.13 8.39
C TRP A 151 -12.76 16.65 7.03
N MET A 152 -13.46 16.30 5.95
CA MET A 152 -13.19 16.87 4.63
C MET A 152 -13.34 18.41 4.63
N LYS A 153 -14.37 18.94 5.28
CA LYS A 153 -14.56 20.39 5.44
C LYS A 153 -13.41 21.04 6.21
N LYS A 154 -12.94 20.41 7.30
CA LYS A 154 -11.77 20.88 8.07
C LYS A 154 -10.51 20.94 7.20
N CYS A 155 -10.23 19.89 6.42
CA CYS A 155 -9.09 19.88 5.49
C CYS A 155 -9.16 21.02 4.47
N ARG A 156 -10.32 21.22 3.83
CA ARG A 156 -10.53 22.30 2.85
C ARG A 156 -10.36 23.69 3.48
N ALA A 157 -10.79 23.88 4.73
CA ALA A 157 -10.60 25.13 5.45
C ALA A 157 -9.10 25.45 5.66
N HIS A 158 -8.31 24.44 6.05
CA HIS A 158 -6.85 24.60 6.18
C HIS A 158 -6.14 24.83 4.84
N GLU A 159 -6.55 24.13 3.78
CA GLU A 159 -6.01 24.35 2.44
C GLU A 159 -6.29 25.78 1.95
N GLN A 160 -7.52 26.26 2.15
CA GLN A 160 -7.92 27.62 1.82
C GLN A 160 -7.13 28.67 2.61
N ALA A 161 -6.89 28.44 3.91
CA ALA A 161 -6.04 29.31 4.73
C ALA A 161 -4.58 29.31 4.27
N ALA A 162 -4.03 28.14 3.96
CA ALA A 162 -2.66 28.00 3.45
C ALA A 162 -2.49 28.69 2.09
N LYS A 163 -3.51 28.61 1.23
CA LYS A 163 -3.56 29.35 -0.04
C LYS A 163 -3.59 30.86 0.20
N ALA A 164 -4.44 31.33 1.11
CA ALA A 164 -4.50 32.75 1.46
C ALA A 164 -3.15 33.29 1.98
N ALA A 165 -2.45 32.51 2.80
CA ALA A 165 -1.15 32.88 3.35
C ALA A 165 -0.03 32.98 2.29
N LYS A 166 -0.14 32.24 1.18
CA LYS A 166 0.83 32.28 0.07
C LYS A 166 0.61 33.46 -0.89
N LEU A 167 -0.55 34.10 -0.85
CA LEU A 167 -0.84 35.24 -1.72
C LEU A 167 -0.03 36.46 -1.29
N THR A 168 0.71 37.05 -2.23
CA THR A 168 1.46 38.30 -2.03
C THR A 168 0.87 39.42 -2.90
N GLY A 169 0.97 40.67 -2.42
CA GLY A 169 0.55 41.86 -3.17
C GLY A 169 -0.78 42.46 -2.70
N GLU A 170 -1.90 42.04 -3.29
CA GLU A 170 -3.20 42.71 -3.10
C GLU A 170 -3.88 42.38 -1.77
N HIS A 171 -3.82 43.32 -0.82
CA HIS A 171 -4.45 43.22 0.49
C HIS A 171 -5.95 42.84 0.41
N ARG A 172 -6.69 43.35 -0.57
CA ARG A 172 -8.12 43.04 -0.75
C ARG A 172 -8.35 41.56 -1.09
N LYS A 173 -7.52 40.98 -1.95
CA LYS A 173 -7.59 39.56 -2.33
C LYS A 173 -7.19 38.67 -1.15
N VAL A 174 -6.07 38.99 -0.49
CA VAL A 174 -5.61 38.26 0.70
C VAL A 174 -6.69 38.24 1.79
N LYS A 175 -7.27 39.40 2.09
CA LYS A 175 -8.40 39.54 3.02
C LYS A 175 -9.59 38.66 2.63
N LEU A 176 -10.02 38.71 1.36
CA LEU A 176 -11.15 37.90 0.88
C LEU A 176 -10.89 36.40 1.06
N GLU A 177 -9.68 35.92 0.75
CA GLU A 177 -9.34 34.50 0.86
C GLU A 177 -9.25 34.04 2.33
N PHE A 178 -8.73 34.88 3.24
CA PHE A 178 -8.79 34.60 4.68
C PHE A 178 -10.21 34.62 5.24
N MET A 179 -11.08 35.51 4.75
CA MET A 179 -12.50 35.53 5.13
C MET A 179 -13.24 34.27 4.68
N LYS A 180 -12.93 33.75 3.48
CA LYS A 180 -13.44 32.45 3.02
C LYS A 180 -12.97 31.31 3.94
N ALA A 181 -11.68 31.28 4.30
CA ALA A 181 -11.15 30.30 5.24
C ALA A 181 -11.85 30.38 6.61
N ALA A 182 -12.01 31.60 7.16
CA ALA A 182 -12.69 31.84 8.42
C ALA A 182 -14.14 31.33 8.40
N HIS A 183 -14.86 31.54 7.29
CA HIS A 183 -16.23 31.03 7.15
C HIS A 183 -16.27 29.49 7.17
N LEU A 184 -15.33 28.82 6.48
CA LEU A 184 -15.24 27.37 6.49
C LEU A 184 -14.88 26.82 7.88
N PHE A 185 -13.97 27.46 8.61
CA PHE A 185 -13.63 27.08 9.97
C PHE A 185 -14.80 27.26 10.94
N LEU A 186 -15.62 28.30 10.75
CA LEU A 186 -16.83 28.50 11.56
C LEU A 186 -17.85 27.38 11.36
N GLN A 187 -18.03 26.90 10.12
CA GLN A 187 -18.88 25.73 9.82
C GLN A 187 -18.35 24.43 10.45
N CYS A 188 -17.06 24.39 10.79
CA CYS A 188 -16.40 23.24 11.41
C CYS A 188 -16.23 23.38 12.94
N ASP A 189 -16.79 24.43 13.54
CA ASP A 189 -16.63 24.80 14.96
C ASP A 189 -15.16 24.98 15.41
N MET A 190 -14.28 25.41 14.49
CA MET A 190 -12.85 25.60 14.74
C MET A 190 -12.53 27.06 15.10
N LYS A 191 -12.95 27.48 16.29
CA LYS A 191 -12.96 28.89 16.70
C LYS A 191 -11.56 29.52 16.77
N ASP A 192 -10.55 28.76 17.20
CA ASP A 192 -9.16 29.21 17.26
C ASP A 192 -8.61 29.54 15.86
N GLU A 193 -8.97 28.74 14.86
CA GLU A 193 -8.58 28.97 13.46
C GLU A 193 -9.33 30.13 12.83
N VAL A 194 -10.60 30.34 13.19
CA VAL A 194 -11.37 31.53 12.78
C VAL A 194 -10.68 32.79 13.28
N GLU A 195 -10.28 32.82 14.55
CA GLU A 195 -9.55 33.95 15.14
C GLU A 195 -8.24 34.24 14.40
N LYS A 196 -7.43 33.22 14.11
CA LYS A 196 -6.19 33.36 13.31
C LYS A 196 -6.50 33.97 11.93
N CYS A 197 -7.54 33.47 11.25
CA CYS A 197 -7.91 33.98 9.92
C CYS A 197 -8.39 35.44 9.96
N LEU A 198 -9.21 35.83 10.95
CA LEU A 198 -9.67 37.21 11.11
C LEU A 198 -8.54 38.18 11.45
N TYR A 199 -7.55 37.72 12.23
CA TYR A 199 -6.34 38.47 12.50
C TYR A 199 -5.55 38.76 11.21
N HIS A 200 -5.31 37.73 10.38
CA HIS A 200 -4.64 37.89 9.08
C HIS A 200 -5.45 38.72 8.07
N ALA A 201 -6.78 38.67 8.14
CA ALA A 201 -7.68 39.49 7.32
C ALA A 201 -7.76 40.97 7.77
N ARG A 202 -7.19 41.32 8.93
CA ARG A 202 -7.25 42.65 9.58
C ARG A 202 -8.68 43.13 9.84
N GLU A 203 -9.52 42.25 10.40
CA GLU A 203 -10.92 42.54 10.77
C GLU A 203 -11.12 42.57 12.30
N PRO A 204 -10.76 43.69 12.98
CA PRO A 204 -10.79 43.76 14.44
C PRO A 204 -12.22 43.72 15.01
N ASN A 205 -13.21 44.26 14.30
CA ASN A 205 -14.60 44.30 14.77
C ASN A 205 -15.21 42.89 14.82
N LEU A 206 -14.94 42.06 13.79
CA LEU A 206 -15.41 40.68 13.75
C LEU A 206 -14.69 39.82 14.79
N LEU A 207 -13.39 40.07 15.00
CA LEU A 207 -12.62 39.38 16.03
C LEU A 207 -13.13 39.68 17.44
N ALA A 208 -13.45 40.95 17.74
CA ALA A 208 -14.03 41.35 19.02
C ALA A 208 -15.38 40.63 19.26
N LYS A 209 -16.26 40.64 18.26
CA LYS A 209 -17.56 39.96 18.32
C LYS A 209 -17.43 38.44 18.52
N LEU A 210 -16.47 37.80 17.85
CA LEU A 210 -16.19 36.37 18.03
C LEU A 210 -15.78 36.06 19.49
N ARG A 211 -14.88 36.87 20.06
CA ARG A 211 -14.40 36.71 21.43
C ARG A 211 -15.47 36.98 22.48
N GLU A 212 -16.38 37.92 22.22
CA GLU A 212 -17.55 38.16 23.09
C GLU A 212 -18.48 36.95 23.10
N ASN A 213 -18.80 36.39 21.93
CA ASN A 213 -19.63 35.19 21.81
C ASN A 213 -18.98 33.93 22.40
N LEU A 214 -17.67 33.91 22.57
CA LEU A 214 -16.91 32.82 23.20
C LEU A 214 -16.92 32.87 24.74
N ARG A 215 -17.22 34.04 25.32
CA ARG A 215 -17.24 34.27 26.77
C ARG A 215 -18.61 34.09 27.41
N MET A 216 -19.66 34.01 26.61
CA MET A 216 -21.03 33.66 27.04
C MET A 216 -21.27 32.16 26.89
#